data_AF-A0A4P8DIR7-F1
#
_entry.id   AF-A0A4P8DIR7-F1
#
_cell.length_a   1.000
_cell.length_b   1.000
_cell.length_c   1.000
_cell.angle_alpha   90.00
_cell.angle_beta   90.00
_cell.angle_gamma   90.00
#
_symmetry.space_group_name_H-M   'P 1'
#
loop_
_entity.id
_entity.type
_entity.pdbx_description
1 polymer ?
#
loop_
_entity_poly.entity_id
_entity_poly.type
_entity_poly.pdbx_seq_one_letter_code
_entity_poly.pdbx_strand_id
1 'polypeptide(L)'
;HRRIIIPQLAAPGVSAAEVRRKTGFSVNFGPVEAADIKEYISSGYHATAGMRRVRFTLAKRLILVPMELNPALKKLPIAAGIILLLFGIEPTGILYKSAWSGGLPFLLLCLVATVAGTVLTPMLLPAVPFRSFAVKGGLIGAAAAAPILFLNLLFEAHALFLKAAGMTLAPVISSYLALQFTGASSFTGISGVKKELKYALPVYGIGLAAS
;
A
#
# COMPACT_ATOMS: atom_id res chain seq x y z
N HIS A 1 7.31 44.16 -4.09
CA HIS A 1 7.35 42.75 -3.64
C HIS A 1 7.36 41.81 -4.85
N ARG A 2 8.46 41.08 -5.11
CA ARG A 2 8.60 40.09 -6.22
C ARG A 2 9.19 38.78 -5.68
N ARG A 3 8.49 38.16 -4.73
CA ARG A 3 8.92 36.92 -4.05
C ARG A 3 7.80 35.90 -4.08
N ILE A 4 8.12 34.68 -4.47
CA ILE A 4 7.23 33.52 -4.47
C ILE A 4 7.77 32.54 -3.44
N ILE A 5 6.94 32.14 -2.48
CA ILE A 5 7.28 31.07 -1.54
C ILE A 5 6.72 29.78 -2.12
N ILE A 6 7.56 28.77 -2.28
CA ILE A 6 7.14 27.43 -2.70
C ILE A 6 7.56 26.39 -1.67
N PRO A 7 6.84 25.27 -1.52
CA PRO A 7 7.22 24.20 -0.62
C PRO A 7 8.59 23.65 -0.97
N GLN A 8 9.37 23.26 0.04
CA GLN A 8 10.70 22.69 -0.20
C GLN A 8 10.67 21.43 -1.08
N LEU A 9 9.61 20.63 -0.99
CA LEU A 9 9.43 19.42 -1.80
C LEU A 9 9.24 19.72 -3.30
N ALA A 10 8.97 20.97 -3.70
CA ALA A 10 8.91 21.38 -5.10
C ALA A 10 10.29 21.63 -5.72
N ALA A 11 11.37 21.64 -4.94
CA ALA A 11 12.72 21.94 -5.42
C ALA A 11 13.20 21.06 -6.60
N PRO A 12 12.92 19.75 -6.66
CA PRO A 12 13.31 18.93 -7.80
C PRO A 12 12.61 19.31 -9.12
N GLY A 13 11.44 19.95 -9.06
CA GLY A 13 10.61 20.27 -10.22
C GLY A 13 10.61 21.75 -10.61
N VAL A 14 11.26 22.63 -9.84
CA VAL A 14 11.21 24.08 -10.06
C VAL A 14 12.61 24.68 -10.12
N SER A 15 12.96 25.27 -11.27
CA SER A 15 14.20 26.03 -11.44
C SER A 15 14.02 27.48 -11.00
N ALA A 16 14.51 27.81 -9.80
CA ALA A 16 14.46 29.17 -9.26
C ALA A 16 15.15 30.21 -10.17
N ALA A 17 16.25 29.82 -10.82
CA ALA A 17 16.98 30.68 -11.75
C ALA A 17 16.15 30.99 -13.01
N GLU A 18 15.45 29.99 -13.54
CA GLU A 18 14.59 30.17 -14.71
C GLU A 18 13.35 31.01 -14.39
N VAL A 19 12.72 30.81 -13.23
CA VAL A 19 11.60 31.65 -12.78
C VAL A 19 12.04 33.10 -12.69
N ARG A 20 13.21 33.38 -12.09
CA ARG A 20 13.75 34.74 -12.01
C ARG A 20 14.03 35.33 -13.38
N ARG A 21 14.62 34.56 -14.30
CA ARG A 21 14.94 35.02 -15.66
C ARG A 21 13.68 35.38 -16.46
N LYS A 22 12.63 34.55 -16.38
CA LYS A 22 11.40 34.72 -17.18
C LYS A 22 10.40 35.71 -16.60
N THR A 23 10.35 35.84 -15.27
CA THR A 23 9.28 36.60 -14.58
C THR A 23 9.79 37.76 -13.73
N GLY A 24 11.10 37.79 -13.43
CA GLY A 24 11.67 38.73 -12.46
C GLY A 24 11.31 38.43 -11.00
N PHE A 25 10.60 37.34 -10.70
CA PHE A 25 10.30 36.92 -9.34
C PHE A 25 11.43 36.08 -8.73
N SER A 26 11.74 36.35 -7.47
CA SER A 26 12.60 35.52 -6.65
C SER A 26 11.81 34.36 -6.05
N VAL A 27 12.37 33.15 -6.13
CA VAL A 27 11.77 31.94 -5.54
C VAL A 27 12.46 31.63 -4.23
N ASN A 28 11.67 31.49 -3.17
CA ASN A 28 12.12 31.09 -1.85
C ASN A 28 11.51 29.75 -1.49
N PHE A 29 12.34 28.76 -1.19
CA PHE A 29 11.89 27.46 -0.71
C PHE A 29 11.53 27.56 0.78
N GLY A 30 10.22 27.56 1.04
CA GLY A 30 9.64 27.62 2.38
C GLY A 30 9.51 26.25 3.06
N PRO A 31 8.69 26.14 4.10
CA PRO A 31 8.52 24.90 4.86
C PRO A 31 7.89 23.79 4.02
N VAL A 32 8.01 22.56 4.52
CA VAL A 32 7.32 21.38 3.97
C VAL A 32 5.81 21.48 4.23
N GLU A 33 5.41 21.92 5.43
CA GLU A 33 4.00 22.03 5.83
C GLU A 33 3.52 23.48 5.73
N ALA A 34 2.35 23.69 5.14
CA ALA A 34 1.78 25.03 4.98
C ALA A 34 1.47 25.72 6.32
N ALA A 35 1.23 24.93 7.38
CA ALA A 35 1.01 25.44 8.73
C ALA A 35 2.19 26.27 9.26
N ASP A 36 3.41 25.94 8.83
CA ASP A 36 4.64 26.59 9.30
C ASP A 36 4.95 27.91 8.54
N ILE A 37 4.12 28.31 7.56
CA ILE A 37 4.37 29.50 6.73
C ILE A 37 4.46 30.77 7.58
N LYS A 38 3.60 30.92 8.59
CA LYS A 38 3.60 32.13 9.45
C LYS A 38 4.92 32.25 10.21
N GLU A 39 5.37 31.15 10.80
CA GLU A 39 6.64 31.10 11.53
C GLU A 39 7.82 31.33 10.59
N TYR A 40 7.81 30.73 9.40
CA TYR A 40 8.83 30.94 8.36
C TYR A 40 8.95 32.41 7.91
N ILE A 41 7.83 33.13 7.79
CA ILE A 41 7.86 34.56 7.46
C ILE A 41 8.41 35.36 8.65
N SER A 42 7.97 35.04 9.88
CA SER A 42 8.45 35.71 11.09
C SER A 42 9.95 35.49 11.35
N SER A 43 10.51 34.36 10.90
CA SER A 43 11.95 34.07 10.98
C SER A 43 12.77 34.72 9.86
N GLY A 44 12.20 35.67 9.12
CA GLY A 44 12.90 36.35 8.02
C GLY A 44 13.10 35.46 6.79
N TYR A 45 12.18 34.51 6.53
CA TYR A 45 12.25 33.57 5.41
C TYR A 45 13.39 32.56 5.54
N HIS A 46 13.73 32.18 6.77
CA HIS A 46 14.70 31.12 7.06
C HIS A 46 13.98 29.88 7.60
N ALA A 47 13.95 28.80 6.80
CA ALA A 47 13.34 27.54 7.20
C ALA A 47 14.22 26.83 8.24
N THR A 48 13.67 26.57 9.43
CA THR A 48 14.33 25.84 10.51
C THR A 48 14.48 24.35 10.15
N ALA A 49 15.35 23.63 10.88
CA ALA A 49 15.54 22.19 10.63
C ALA A 49 14.23 21.37 10.77
N GLY A 50 13.31 21.80 11.65
CA GLY A 50 12.00 21.17 11.81
C GLY A 50 11.09 21.36 10.60
N MET A 51 11.05 22.57 10.04
CA MET A 51 10.27 22.93 8.85
C MET A 51 10.70 22.17 7.59
N ARG A 52 11.94 21.66 7.56
CA ARG A 52 12.50 20.89 6.44
C ARG A 52 12.20 19.39 6.52
N ARG A 53 11.69 18.90 7.66
CA ARG A 53 11.40 17.47 7.85
C ARG A 53 9.95 17.16 7.51
N VAL A 54 9.75 16.13 6.68
CA VAL A 54 8.42 15.56 6.44
C VAL A 54 7.98 14.82 7.70
N ARG A 55 6.92 15.29 8.36
CA ARG A 55 6.28 14.55 9.45
C ARG A 55 5.32 13.55 8.83
N PHE A 56 5.59 12.25 8.98
CA PHE A 56 4.74 11.18 8.49
C PHE A 56 4.19 10.37 9.67
N THR A 57 3.31 11.01 10.44
CA THR A 57 2.65 10.47 11.64
C THR A 57 1.64 9.38 11.29
N LEU A 58 1.19 8.62 12.29
CA LEU A 58 0.13 7.61 12.11
C LEU A 58 -1.14 8.22 11.48
N ALA A 59 -1.57 9.38 11.96
CA ALA A 59 -2.76 10.07 11.43
C ALA A 59 -2.62 10.38 9.94
N LYS A 60 -1.46 10.89 9.49
CA LYS A 60 -1.22 11.17 8.06
C LYS A 60 -1.23 9.89 7.21
N ARG A 61 -0.74 8.77 7.74
CA ARG A 61 -0.80 7.48 7.05
C ARG A 61 -2.23 6.99 6.89
N LEU A 62 -3.02 7.09 7.96
CA LEU A 62 -4.42 6.65 7.96
C LEU A 62 -5.29 7.51 7.03
N ILE A 63 -5.00 8.80 6.89
CA ILE A 63 -5.68 9.67 5.91
C ILE A 63 -5.44 9.20 4.46
N LEU A 64 -4.32 8.53 4.19
CA LEU A 64 -3.98 8.02 2.86
C LEU A 64 -4.55 6.62 2.58
N VAL A 65 -4.95 5.88 3.61
CA VAL A 65 -5.52 4.52 3.48
C VAL A 65 -6.69 4.45 2.49
N PRO A 66 -7.67 5.39 2.48
CA PRO A 66 -8.78 5.35 1.52
C PRO A 66 -8.33 5.39 0.05
N MET A 67 -7.17 6.00 -0.26
CA MET A 67 -6.65 6.06 -1.63
C MET A 67 -6.23 4.68 -2.14
N GLU A 68 -5.83 3.77 -1.26
CA GLU A 68 -5.45 2.39 -1.61
C GLU A 68 -6.58 1.38 -1.38
N LEU A 69 -7.35 1.57 -0.29
CA LEU A 69 -8.45 0.68 0.07
C LEU A 69 -9.60 0.75 -0.93
N ASN A 70 -10.02 1.95 -1.36
CA ASN A 70 -11.17 2.07 -2.25
C ASN A 70 -10.94 1.39 -3.62
N PRO A 71 -9.78 1.57 -4.29
CA PRO A 71 -9.47 0.81 -5.50
C PRO A 71 -9.37 -0.70 -5.26
N ALA A 72 -8.83 -1.13 -4.12
CA ALA A 72 -8.75 -2.55 -3.78
C ALA A 72 -10.15 -3.17 -3.61
N LEU A 73 -11.04 -2.50 -2.88
CA LEU A 73 -12.44 -2.93 -2.70
C LEU A 73 -13.21 -2.99 -4.03
N LYS A 74 -12.95 -2.06 -4.96
CA LYS A 74 -13.55 -2.11 -6.31
C LYS A 74 -13.11 -3.32 -7.14
N LYS A 75 -11.92 -3.87 -6.86
CA LYS A 75 -11.40 -5.07 -7.52
C LYS A 75 -11.91 -6.35 -6.87
N LEU A 76 -12.39 -6.31 -5.62
CA LEU A 76 -12.87 -7.50 -4.91
C LEU A 76 -14.03 -8.21 -5.62
N PRO A 77 -15.06 -7.53 -6.19
CA PRO A 77 -16.12 -8.22 -6.93
C PRO A 77 -15.61 -9.01 -8.14
N ILE A 78 -14.57 -8.51 -8.82
CA ILE A 78 -13.94 -9.20 -9.96
C ILE A 78 -13.22 -10.45 -9.46
N ALA A 79 -12.42 -10.31 -8.39
CA ALA A 79 -11.77 -11.45 -7.76
C ALA A 79 -12.80 -12.47 -7.24
N ALA A 80 -13.94 -11.99 -6.71
CA ALA A 80 -15.00 -12.84 -6.22
C ALA A 80 -15.67 -13.64 -7.33
N GLY A 81 -15.93 -13.01 -8.48
CA GLY A 81 -16.43 -13.70 -9.67
C GLY A 81 -15.47 -14.81 -10.12
N ILE A 82 -14.17 -14.53 -10.18
CA ILE A 82 -13.15 -15.53 -10.54
C ILE A 82 -13.13 -16.69 -9.55
N ILE A 83 -13.08 -16.41 -8.25
CA ILE A 83 -13.05 -17.44 -7.20
C ILE A 83 -14.32 -18.30 -7.25
N LEU A 84 -15.49 -17.69 -7.31
CA LEU A 84 -16.75 -18.44 -7.37
C LEU A 84 -16.87 -19.28 -8.65
N LEU A 85 -16.32 -18.82 -9.79
CA LEU A 85 -16.25 -19.63 -11.00
C LEU A 85 -15.30 -20.82 -10.84
N LEU A 86 -14.12 -20.62 -10.25
CA LEU A 86 -13.15 -21.70 -10.02
C LEU A 86 -13.70 -22.80 -9.12
N PHE A 87 -14.46 -22.44 -8.07
CA PHE A 87 -15.08 -23.41 -7.17
C PHE A 87 -16.46 -23.91 -7.63
N GLY A 88 -17.09 -23.23 -8.59
CA GLY A 88 -18.42 -23.57 -9.09
C GLY A 88 -18.42 -24.45 -10.32
N ILE A 89 -17.33 -24.47 -11.10
CA ILE A 89 -17.18 -25.31 -12.29
C ILE A 89 -16.67 -26.69 -11.85
N GLU A 90 -17.55 -27.68 -11.87
CA GLU A 90 -17.24 -29.06 -11.54
C GLU A 90 -17.51 -29.94 -12.77
N PRO A 91 -16.85 -31.11 -12.93
CA PRO A 91 -17.06 -31.99 -14.10
C PRO A 91 -18.52 -32.41 -14.31
N THR A 92 -19.32 -32.38 -13.25
CA THR A 92 -20.75 -32.70 -13.23
C THR A 92 -21.67 -31.51 -13.56
N GLY A 93 -21.14 -30.30 -13.75
CA GLY A 93 -21.88 -29.08 -14.07
C GLY A 93 -21.56 -27.90 -13.13
N ILE A 94 -22.40 -26.85 -13.17
CA ILE A 94 -22.24 -25.69 -12.29
C ILE A 94 -22.96 -25.95 -10.96
N LEU A 95 -22.20 -26.17 -9.88
CA LEU A 95 -22.75 -26.37 -8.55
C LEU A 95 -22.59 -25.11 -7.68
N TYR A 96 -23.69 -24.39 -7.51
CA TYR A 96 -23.74 -23.18 -6.67
C TYR A 96 -23.34 -23.47 -5.21
N LYS A 97 -23.69 -24.65 -4.68
CA LYS A 97 -23.35 -25.04 -3.31
C LYS A 97 -21.83 -25.22 -3.12
N SER A 98 -21.16 -25.83 -4.09
CA SER A 98 -19.69 -26.00 -4.11
C SER A 98 -19.00 -24.65 -4.25
N ALA A 99 -19.52 -23.77 -5.11
CA ALA A 99 -19.00 -22.41 -5.30
C ALA A 99 -18.98 -21.61 -3.99
N TRP A 100 -20.07 -21.65 -3.21
CA TRP A 100 -20.15 -20.92 -1.95
C TRP A 100 -19.35 -21.57 -0.84
N SER A 101 -19.41 -22.89 -0.68
CA SER A 101 -18.70 -23.59 0.41
C SER A 101 -17.18 -23.54 0.24
N GLY A 102 -16.65 -23.70 -0.98
CA GLY A 102 -15.22 -23.59 -1.27
C GLY A 102 -14.75 -22.14 -1.47
N GLY A 103 -15.55 -21.31 -2.13
CA GLY A 103 -15.17 -19.95 -2.49
C GLY A 103 -15.26 -18.95 -1.34
N LEU A 104 -16.29 -19.03 -0.48
CA LEU A 104 -16.49 -18.06 0.61
C LEU A 104 -15.28 -17.93 1.56
N PRO A 105 -14.61 -19.03 1.98
CA PRO A 105 -13.35 -18.95 2.73
C PRO A 105 -12.28 -18.10 2.05
N PHE A 106 -12.09 -18.26 0.74
CA PHE A 106 -11.12 -17.47 -0.04
C PHE A 106 -11.55 -16.02 -0.20
N LEU A 107 -12.84 -15.72 -0.35
CA LEU A 107 -13.34 -14.35 -0.40
C LEU A 107 -13.03 -13.60 0.90
N LEU A 108 -13.31 -14.25 2.04
CA LEU A 108 -13.03 -13.69 3.36
C LEU A 108 -11.52 -13.54 3.59
N LEU A 109 -10.72 -14.51 3.14
CA LEU A 109 -9.27 -14.42 3.21
C LEU A 109 -8.72 -13.27 2.35
N CYS A 110 -9.25 -13.07 1.14
CA CYS A 110 -8.93 -11.92 0.28
C CYS A 110 -9.30 -10.59 0.95
N LEU A 111 -10.42 -10.53 1.67
CA LEU A 111 -10.81 -9.34 2.41
C LEU A 111 -9.82 -9.04 3.55
N VAL A 112 -9.44 -10.07 4.32
CA VAL A 112 -8.44 -9.95 5.40
C VAL A 112 -7.09 -9.52 4.83
N ALA A 113 -6.63 -10.13 3.74
CA ALA A 113 -5.40 -9.76 3.05
C ALA A 113 -5.43 -8.30 2.53
N THR A 114 -6.60 -7.86 2.04
CA THR A 114 -6.84 -6.48 1.60
C THR A 114 -6.69 -5.50 2.74
N VAL A 115 -7.33 -5.76 3.89
CA VAL A 115 -7.21 -4.94 5.09
C VAL A 115 -5.78 -4.97 5.64
N ALA A 116 -5.12 -6.12 5.62
CA ALA A 116 -3.74 -6.28 6.04
C ALA A 116 -2.78 -5.41 5.21
N GLY A 117 -2.94 -5.43 3.87
CA GLY A 117 -2.09 -4.67 2.95
C GLY A 117 -2.35 -3.17 2.97
N THR A 118 -3.62 -2.76 3.00
CA THR A 118 -4.01 -1.35 2.84
C THR A 118 -4.14 -0.58 4.15
N VAL A 119 -4.46 -1.26 5.27
CA VAL A 119 -4.70 -0.61 6.58
C VAL A 119 -3.60 -0.97 7.58
N LEU A 120 -3.42 -2.26 7.86
CA LEU A 120 -2.50 -2.71 8.90
C LEU A 120 -1.04 -2.40 8.56
N THR A 121 -0.67 -2.55 7.28
CA THR A 121 0.70 -2.26 6.85
C THR A 121 1.08 -0.80 7.09
N PRO A 122 0.34 0.22 6.60
CA PRO A 122 0.60 1.62 6.93
C PRO A 122 0.66 1.94 8.42
N MET A 123 -0.21 1.31 9.22
CA MET A 123 -0.22 1.48 10.67
C MET A 123 1.08 0.97 11.31
N LEU A 124 1.55 -0.21 10.89
CA LEU A 124 2.70 -0.92 11.46
C LEU A 124 4.03 -0.60 10.77
N LEU A 125 4.05 0.30 9.76
CA LEU A 125 5.25 0.65 9.00
C LEU A 125 6.52 0.93 9.82
N PRO A 126 6.49 1.63 10.97
CA PRO A 126 7.68 1.93 11.77
C PRO A 126 8.15 0.74 12.60
N ALA A 127 7.22 -0.15 12.97
CA ALA A 127 7.50 -1.27 13.86
C ALA A 127 8.19 -2.42 13.13
N VAL A 128 7.94 -2.57 11.82
CA VAL A 128 8.49 -3.69 11.05
C VAL A 128 9.89 -3.33 10.51
N PRO A 129 10.96 -4.05 10.93
CA PRO A 129 12.36 -3.68 10.68
C PRO A 129 12.88 -4.07 9.28
N PHE A 130 12.06 -3.87 8.25
CA PHE A 130 12.46 -4.10 6.86
C PHE A 130 12.47 -2.81 6.05
N ARG A 131 13.28 -2.76 4.98
CA ARG A 131 13.26 -1.62 4.05
C ARG A 131 12.18 -1.76 2.98
N SER A 132 11.93 -2.98 2.52
CA SER A 132 10.98 -3.26 1.44
C SER A 132 9.53 -3.22 1.93
N PHE A 133 8.68 -2.49 1.22
CA PHE A 133 7.24 -2.47 1.46
C PHE A 133 6.57 -3.80 1.09
N ALA A 134 7.04 -4.45 0.02
CA ALA A 134 6.56 -5.77 -0.36
C ALA A 134 6.76 -6.77 0.78
N VAL A 135 7.98 -6.84 1.36
CA VAL A 135 8.26 -7.76 2.48
C VAL A 135 7.40 -7.44 3.71
N LYS A 136 7.21 -6.16 4.06
CA LYS A 136 6.34 -5.76 5.17
C LYS A 136 4.90 -6.21 4.96
N GLY A 137 4.35 -5.92 3.78
CA GLY A 137 2.98 -6.31 3.44
C GLY A 137 2.81 -7.82 3.43
N GLY A 138 3.74 -8.56 2.83
CA GLY A 138 3.70 -10.02 2.83
C GLY A 138 3.73 -10.62 4.24
N LEU A 139 4.59 -10.11 5.12
CA LEU A 139 4.65 -10.56 6.51
C LEU A 139 3.36 -10.25 7.29
N ILE A 140 2.81 -9.05 7.12
CA ILE A 140 1.56 -8.66 7.79
C ILE A 140 0.37 -9.46 7.25
N GLY A 141 0.33 -9.71 5.93
CA GLY A 141 -0.67 -10.59 5.31
C GLY A 141 -0.57 -12.03 5.81
N ALA A 142 0.64 -12.58 5.89
CA ALA A 142 0.89 -13.92 6.45
C ALA A 142 0.45 -14.00 7.92
N ALA A 143 0.83 -13.00 8.73
CA ALA A 143 0.45 -12.93 10.13
C ALA A 143 -1.07 -12.80 10.32
N ALA A 144 -1.77 -12.05 9.45
CA ALA A 144 -3.21 -11.92 9.48
C ALA A 144 -3.94 -13.21 9.03
N ALA A 145 -3.38 -13.95 8.08
CA ALA A 145 -3.93 -15.21 7.59
C ALA A 145 -3.65 -16.40 8.52
N ALA A 146 -2.51 -16.41 9.21
CA ALA A 146 -2.09 -17.51 10.09
C ALA A 146 -3.18 -17.97 11.08
N PRO A 147 -3.81 -17.11 11.92
CA PRO A 147 -4.83 -17.58 12.84
C PRO A 147 -6.05 -18.18 12.13
N ILE A 148 -6.42 -17.65 10.96
CA ILE A 148 -7.53 -18.16 10.15
C ILE A 148 -7.26 -19.59 9.68
N LEU A 149 -6.03 -19.86 9.26
CA LEU A 149 -5.62 -21.13 8.68
C LEU A 149 -5.29 -22.19 9.75
N PHE A 150 -4.59 -21.80 10.82
CA PHE A 150 -4.16 -22.73 11.88
C PHE A 150 -5.28 -23.07 12.87
N LEU A 151 -6.21 -22.15 13.13
CA LEU A 151 -7.35 -22.40 14.01
C LEU A 151 -8.58 -22.93 13.26
N ASN A 152 -8.46 -23.23 11.97
CA ASN A 152 -9.53 -23.78 11.13
C ASN A 152 -10.79 -22.88 11.11
N LEU A 153 -10.62 -21.55 11.16
CA LEU A 153 -11.74 -20.62 11.27
C LEU A 153 -12.59 -20.54 10.00
N LEU A 154 -11.96 -20.71 8.84
CA LEU A 154 -12.64 -20.65 7.53
C LEU A 154 -12.46 -21.93 6.70
N PHE A 155 -11.45 -22.74 7.01
CA PHE A 155 -11.12 -23.93 6.25
C PHE A 155 -11.19 -25.15 7.14
N GLU A 156 -11.78 -26.21 6.59
CA GLU A 156 -11.84 -27.52 7.21
C GLU A 156 -10.46 -28.05 7.62
N ALA A 157 -10.38 -28.77 8.75
CA ALA A 157 -9.11 -29.20 9.35
C ALA A 157 -8.23 -30.00 8.37
N HIS A 158 -8.84 -30.95 7.67
CA HIS A 158 -8.24 -31.82 6.66
C HIS A 158 -7.94 -31.19 5.29
N ALA A 159 -8.37 -29.95 5.02
CA ALA A 159 -8.20 -29.30 3.71
C ALA A 159 -6.79 -28.69 3.55
N LEU A 160 -5.74 -29.53 3.63
CA LEU A 160 -4.35 -29.08 3.65
C LEU A 160 -3.96 -28.29 2.39
N PHE A 161 -4.44 -28.73 1.23
CA PHE A 161 -4.18 -28.05 -0.05
C PHE A 161 -4.78 -26.64 -0.09
N LEU A 162 -6.05 -26.48 0.30
CA LEU A 162 -6.72 -25.17 0.31
C LEU A 162 -6.09 -24.21 1.33
N LYS A 163 -5.62 -24.73 2.47
CA LYS A 163 -4.89 -23.92 3.45
C LYS A 163 -3.53 -23.48 2.93
N ALA A 164 -2.81 -24.36 2.23
CA ALA A 164 -1.54 -24.00 1.60
C ALA A 164 -1.74 -22.90 0.55
N ALA A 165 -2.77 -23.03 -0.29
CA ALA A 165 -3.19 -22.00 -1.24
C ALA A 165 -3.56 -20.67 -0.55
N GLY A 166 -4.28 -20.73 0.57
CA GLY A 166 -4.57 -19.55 1.38
C GLY A 166 -3.31 -18.88 1.96
N MET A 167 -2.34 -19.69 2.39
CA MET A 167 -1.07 -19.24 2.96
C MET A 167 -0.18 -18.56 1.92
N THR A 168 -0.32 -18.87 0.64
CA THR A 168 0.37 -18.19 -0.47
C THR A 168 -0.40 -16.98 -0.97
N LEU A 169 -1.73 -17.08 -1.07
CA LEU A 169 -2.58 -16.02 -1.62
C LEU A 169 -2.59 -14.76 -0.75
N ALA A 170 -2.79 -14.92 0.56
CA ALA A 170 -2.94 -13.78 1.46
C ALA A 170 -1.68 -12.89 1.55
N PRO A 171 -0.45 -13.44 1.70
CA PRO A 171 0.76 -12.64 1.62
C PRO A 171 0.95 -11.97 0.27
N VAL A 172 0.62 -12.64 -0.85
CA VAL A 172 0.77 -12.06 -2.20
C VAL A 172 -0.13 -10.81 -2.36
N ILE A 173 -1.42 -10.94 -2.01
CA ILE A 173 -2.37 -9.83 -2.08
C ILE A 173 -1.94 -8.69 -1.17
N SER A 174 -1.63 -9.00 0.09
CA SER A 174 -1.23 -7.99 1.08
C SER A 174 0.07 -7.28 0.71
N SER A 175 1.07 -8.03 0.22
CA SER A 175 2.35 -7.51 -0.27
C SER A 175 2.17 -6.57 -1.46
N TYR A 176 1.34 -6.96 -2.44
CA TYR A 176 1.07 -6.12 -3.60
C TYR A 176 0.40 -4.80 -3.20
N LEU A 177 -0.62 -4.86 -2.34
CA LEU A 177 -1.35 -3.67 -1.88
C LEU A 177 -0.48 -2.76 -1.01
N ALA A 178 0.34 -3.32 -0.12
CA ALA A 178 1.31 -2.56 0.65
C ALA A 178 2.33 -1.84 -0.24
N LEU A 179 2.75 -2.48 -1.34
CA LEU A 179 3.69 -1.89 -2.29
C LEU A 179 3.08 -0.68 -3.03
N GLN A 180 1.77 -0.66 -3.27
CA GLN A 180 1.10 0.51 -3.87
C GLN A 180 1.17 1.75 -2.96
N PHE A 181 1.12 1.54 -1.63
CA PHE A 181 1.25 2.62 -0.63
C PHE A 181 2.61 3.35 -0.69
N THR A 182 3.62 2.80 -1.39
CA THR A 182 4.91 3.47 -1.57
C THR A 182 4.79 4.82 -2.29
N GLY A 183 3.80 4.99 -3.16
CA GLY A 183 3.52 6.26 -3.86
C GLY A 183 2.99 7.37 -2.95
N ALA A 184 2.46 7.01 -1.77
CA ALA A 184 1.92 7.94 -0.79
C ALA A 184 2.82 8.10 0.45
N SER A 185 3.90 7.31 0.55
CA SER A 185 4.80 7.31 1.71
C SER A 185 6.04 8.18 1.50
N SER A 186 6.60 8.72 2.58
CA SER A 186 7.89 9.42 2.56
C SER A 186 9.10 8.49 2.79
N PHE A 187 8.91 7.17 2.81
CA PHE A 187 9.96 6.20 3.19
C PHE A 187 10.85 5.74 2.03
N THR A 188 10.35 5.82 0.79
CA THR A 188 11.02 5.24 -0.38
C THR A 188 10.94 6.18 -1.57
N GLY A 189 12.02 6.20 -2.36
CA GLY A 189 12.10 6.98 -3.60
C GLY A 189 11.78 6.13 -4.83
N ILE A 190 11.56 6.79 -5.97
CA ILE A 190 11.18 6.16 -7.25
C ILE A 190 12.13 5.03 -7.65
N SER A 191 13.44 5.20 -7.47
CA SER A 191 14.45 4.18 -7.79
C SER A 191 14.32 2.93 -6.91
N GLY A 192 14.00 3.11 -5.63
CA GLY A 192 13.74 2.02 -4.68
C GLY A 192 12.48 1.24 -5.06
N VAL A 193 11.39 1.96 -5.35
CA VAL A 193 10.12 1.34 -5.77
C VAL A 193 10.28 0.53 -7.05
N LYS A 194 10.98 1.06 -8.06
CA LYS A 194 11.29 0.32 -9.31
C LYS A 194 12.07 -0.96 -9.03
N LYS A 195 13.03 -0.92 -8.11
CA LYS A 195 13.79 -2.11 -7.70
C LYS A 195 12.89 -3.14 -7.03
N GLU A 196 12.04 -2.72 -6.10
CA GLU A 196 11.10 -3.62 -5.42
C GLU A 196 10.12 -4.27 -6.41
N LEU A 197 9.51 -3.50 -7.30
CA LEU A 197 8.59 -4.02 -8.31
C LEU A 197 9.25 -5.06 -9.23
N LYS A 198 10.51 -4.83 -9.63
CA LYS A 198 11.26 -5.76 -10.48
C LYS A 198 11.35 -7.17 -9.88
N TYR A 199 11.55 -7.27 -8.57
CA TYR A 199 11.66 -8.56 -7.88
C TYR A 199 10.31 -9.10 -7.41
N ALA A 200 9.38 -8.22 -7.01
CA ALA A 200 8.10 -8.62 -6.45
C ALA A 200 7.12 -9.15 -7.51
N LEU A 201 7.11 -8.58 -8.72
CA LEU A 201 6.17 -8.97 -9.79
C LEU A 201 6.25 -10.47 -10.17
N PRO A 202 7.45 -11.06 -10.42
CA PRO A 202 7.55 -12.49 -10.67
C PRO A 202 7.06 -13.34 -9.50
N VAL A 203 7.38 -12.93 -8.26
CA VAL A 203 6.96 -13.63 -7.04
C VAL A 203 5.44 -13.62 -6.89
N TYR A 204 4.78 -12.51 -7.20
CA TYR A 204 3.32 -12.44 -7.20
C TYR A 204 2.67 -13.34 -8.24
N GLY A 205 3.24 -13.41 -9.45
CA GLY A 205 2.76 -14.32 -10.49
C GLY A 205 2.87 -15.79 -10.08
N ILE A 206 4.04 -16.19 -9.54
CA ILE A 206 4.27 -17.56 -9.06
C ILE A 206 3.37 -17.88 -7.86
N GLY A 207 3.27 -16.97 -6.89
CA GLY A 207 2.46 -17.17 -5.70
C GLY A 207 0.96 -17.26 -6.02
N LEU A 208 0.47 -16.45 -6.97
CA LEU A 208 -0.92 -16.54 -7.43
C LEU A 208 -1.18 -17.85 -8.19
N ALA A 209 -0.24 -18.32 -9.01
CA ALA A 209 -0.38 -19.58 -9.72
C ALA A 209 -0.28 -20.82 -8.82
N ALA A 210 0.43 -20.70 -7.69
CA ALA A 210 0.54 -21.75 -6.68
C ALA A 210 -0.66 -21.80 -5.71
N SER A 211 -1.53 -20.77 -5.74
CA SER A 211 -2.73 -20.66 -4.90
C SER A 211 -3.96 -21.13 -5.67
#